data_AF-A0A3S4WYX8-F1
#
_entry.id   AF-A0A3S4WYX8-F1
#
_cell.length_a   1.000
_cell.length_b   1.000
_cell.length_c   1.000
_cell.angle_alpha   90.00
_cell.angle_beta   90.00
_cell.angle_gamma   90.00
#
_symmetry.space_group_name_H-M   'P 1'
#
loop_
_entity.id
_entity.type
_entity.pdbx_description
1 polymer ?
#
loop_
_entity_poly.entity_id
_entity_poly.type
_entity_poly.pdbx_seq_one_letter_code
_entity_poly.pdbx_strand_id
1 'polypeptide(L)' 'MKAFTALTTKNPTENVMKNAQTNAGAENLRDIPGFLLLAGGVPVKSGEEVVGAIGVGGAPGGHLDQQCALTALEKVLTK' A
#
# COMPACT_ATOMS: atom_id res chain seq x y z
N MET A 1 -1.61 -9.14 -3.50
CA MET A 1 -1.99 -8.85 -2.10
C MET A 1 -1.68 -7.43 -1.64
N LYS A 2 -0.61 -6.76 -2.14
CA LYS A 2 -0.33 -5.36 -1.76
C LYS A 2 -1.49 -4.39 -2.04
N ALA A 3 -2.12 -4.48 -3.21
CA ALA A 3 -3.30 -3.66 -3.55
C ALA A 3 -4.47 -3.91 -2.59
N PHE A 4 -4.76 -5.17 -2.27
CA PHE A 4 -5.81 -5.56 -1.33
C PHE A 4 -5.57 -4.95 0.05
N THR A 5 -4.36 -5.09 0.60
CA THR A 5 -4.01 -4.48 1.89
C THR A 5 -4.15 -2.95 1.86
N ALA A 6 -3.65 -2.29 0.81
CA ALA A 6 -3.78 -0.84 0.69
C ALA A 6 -5.24 -0.37 0.61
N LEU A 7 -6.10 -1.13 -0.08
CA LEU A 7 -7.53 -0.85 -0.16
C LEU A 7 -8.21 -1.03 1.19
N THR A 8 -8.00 -2.18 1.86
CA THR A 8 -8.65 -2.49 3.13
C THR A 8 -8.27 -1.52 4.24
N THR A 9 -6.98 -1.14 4.32
CA THR A 9 -6.50 -0.21 5.35
C THR A 9 -6.64 1.26 4.97
N LYS A 10 -7.02 1.54 3.71
CA LYS A 10 -7.02 2.88 3.11
C LYS A 10 -5.67 3.60 3.26
N ASN A 11 -4.57 2.86 3.27
CA ASN A 11 -3.23 3.37 3.60
C ASN A 11 -2.16 2.66 2.75
N PRO A 12 -1.10 3.35 2.27
CA PRO A 12 0.03 2.67 1.65
C PRO A 12 0.56 1.49 2.48
N THR A 13 0.89 0.37 1.83
CA THR A 13 1.34 -0.84 2.54
C THR A 13 2.66 -0.64 3.28
N GLU A 14 3.47 0.32 2.85
CA GLU A 14 4.66 0.76 3.59
C GLU A 14 4.31 1.29 4.98
N ASN A 15 3.25 2.09 5.10
CA ASN A 15 2.81 2.65 6.37
C ASN A 15 2.17 1.59 7.26
N VAL A 16 1.42 0.65 6.66
CA VAL A 16 0.86 -0.49 7.40
C VAL A 16 1.97 -1.35 8.00
N MET A 17 3.02 -1.63 7.22
CA MET A 17 4.22 -2.35 7.68
C MET A 17 4.92 -1.61 8.82
N LYS A 18 5.19 -0.31 8.64
CA LYS A 18 5.82 0.52 9.67
C LYS A 18 5.01 0.51 10.96
N ASN A 19 3.69 0.68 10.88
CA ASN A 19 2.81 0.66 12.04
C ASN A 19 2.83 -0.70 12.75
N ALA A 20 2.80 -1.81 12.02
CA ALA A 20 2.88 -3.14 12.63
C ALA A 20 4.23 -3.40 13.33
N GLN A 21 5.31 -2.74 12.89
CA GLN A 21 6.64 -2.87 13.52
C GLN A 21 6.80 -1.98 14.76
N THR A 22 6.12 -0.84 14.81
CA THR A 22 6.33 0.17 15.87
C THR A 22 5.19 0.27 16.88
N ASN A 23 4.07 -0.41 16.64
CA ASN A 23 2.90 -0.42 17.51
C ASN A 23 2.53 -1.86 17.88
N ALA A 24 2.69 -2.21 19.16
CA ALA A 24 2.33 -3.53 19.69
C ALA A 24 0.86 -3.91 19.42
N GLY A 25 -0.06 -2.93 19.41
CA GLY A 25 -1.48 -3.18 19.08
C GLY A 25 -1.73 -3.53 17.61
N ALA A 26 -0.75 -3.29 16.72
CA ALA A 26 -0.85 -3.54 15.29
C ALA A 26 0.09 -4.67 14.81
N GLU A 27 0.86 -5.30 15.69
CA GLU A 27 1.88 -6.29 15.34
C GLU A 27 1.32 -7.50 14.58
N ASN A 28 0.08 -7.88 14.90
CA ASN A 28 -0.60 -9.05 14.34
C ASN A 28 -1.36 -8.74 13.03
N LEU A 29 -1.26 -7.52 12.48
CA LEU A 29 -1.84 -7.18 11.16
C LEU A 29 -1.29 -8.08 10.03
N ARG A 30 -0.06 -8.59 10.19
CA ARG A 30 0.55 -9.55 9.25
C ARG A 30 -0.13 -10.92 9.22
N ASP A 31 -0.87 -11.26 10.27
CA ASP A 31 -1.52 -12.57 10.41
C ASP A 31 -2.93 -12.58 9.80
N ILE A 32 -3.44 -11.42 9.40
CA ILE A 32 -4.74 -11.31 8.72
C ILE A 32 -4.64 -11.99 7.35
N PRO A 33 -5.51 -12.97 7.04
CA PRO A 33 -5.50 -13.62 5.74
C PRO A 33 -5.61 -12.63 4.59
N GLY A 34 -4.65 -12.73 3.68
CA GLY A 34 -4.59 -11.90 2.49
C GLY A 34 -3.94 -10.52 2.68
N PHE A 35 -3.49 -10.19 3.89
CA PHE A 35 -2.64 -9.02 4.08
C PHE A 35 -1.22 -9.29 3.59
N LEU A 36 -0.60 -8.26 3.02
CA LEU A 36 0.81 -8.25 2.67
C LEU A 36 1.41 -6.91 3.06
N LEU A 37 2.06 -6.89 4.22
CA LEU A 37 2.71 -5.74 4.82
C LEU A 37 4.11 -5.55 4.21
N LEU A 38 4.12 -5.14 2.95
CA LEU A 38 5.35 -4.85 2.21
C LEU A 38 5.07 -3.69 1.25
N ALA A 39 5.95 -2.68 1.24
CA ALA A 39 5.83 -1.50 0.40
C ALA A 39 5.58 -1.86 -1.09
N GLY A 40 4.75 -1.07 -1.78
CA GLY A 40 4.33 -1.30 -3.16
C GLY A 40 2.82 -1.25 -3.41
N GLY A 41 1.99 -1.20 -2.36
CA GLY A 41 0.54 -0.99 -2.46
C GLY A 41 0.15 0.44 -2.12
N VAL A 42 -0.65 1.08 -2.98
CA VAL A 42 -1.06 2.49 -2.84
C VAL A 42 -2.55 2.65 -3.09
N PRO A 43 -3.30 3.35 -2.20
CA PRO A 43 -4.70 3.71 -2.46
C PRO A 43 -4.84 4.65 -3.66
N VAL A 44 -5.87 4.43 -4.47
CA VAL A 44 -6.32 5.36 -5.52
C VAL A 44 -7.41 6.23 -4.92
N LYS A 45 -7.26 7.55 -5.04
CA LYS A 45 -8.19 8.52 -4.47
C LYS A 45 -8.86 9.38 -5.54
N SER A 46 -10.12 9.74 -5.30
CA SER A 46 -10.86 10.77 -6.01
C SER A 46 -11.28 11.84 -5.01
N GLY A 47 -10.55 12.95 -4.98
CA GLY A 47 -10.59 13.88 -3.84
C GLY A 47 -10.06 13.19 -2.58
N GLU A 48 -10.87 13.17 -1.52
CA GLU A 48 -10.52 12.51 -0.26
C GLU A 48 -10.94 11.02 -0.20
N GLU A 49 -11.85 10.59 -1.09
CA GLU A 49 -12.40 9.24 -1.06
C GLU A 49 -11.45 8.22 -1.71
N VAL A 50 -11.30 7.06 -1.07
CA VAL A 50 -10.52 5.94 -1.62
C VAL A 50 -11.43 5.09 -2.50
N VAL A 51 -11.20 5.14 -3.81
CA VAL A 51 -12.01 4.45 -4.84
C VAL A 51 -11.40 3.12 -5.31
N GLY A 52 -10.17 2.84 -4.90
CA GLY A 52 -9.46 1.62 -5.28
C GLY A 52 -8.05 1.59 -4.72
N ALA A 53 -7.23 0.65 -5.19
CA ALA A 53 -5.81 0.60 -4.88
C ALA A 53 -5.06 -0.14 -6.00
N ILE A 54 -3.79 0.20 -6.16
CA ILE A 54 -2.86 -0.54 -7.03
C ILE A 54 -1.76 -1.19 -6.18
N GLY A 55 -1.14 -2.23 -6.71
CA GLY A 55 -0.05 -2.94 -6.06
C GLY A 55 1.00 -3.34 -7.07
N VAL A 56 2.25 -2.94 -6.84
CA VAL A 56 3.41 -3.27 -7.68
C VAL A 56 4.31 -4.25 -6.94
N GLY A 57 4.88 -5.21 -7.66
CA GLY A 57 5.81 -6.20 -7.14
C GLY A 57 6.76 -6.65 -8.23
N GLY A 58 8.05 -6.76 -7.88
CA GLY A 58 9.08 -7.32 -8.76
C GLY A 58 10.39 -6.52 -8.79
N ALA A 59 10.41 -5.31 -8.23
CA ALA A 59 11.66 -4.56 -8.08
C ALA A 59 12.58 -5.17 -7.00
N PRO A 60 13.89 -4.84 -6.98
CA PRO A 60 14.83 -5.33 -5.97
C PRO A 60 14.50 -4.97 -4.50
N GLY A 61 13.53 -4.07 -4.28
CA GLY A 61 13.04 -3.73 -2.95
C GLY A 61 11.65 -3.10 -3.00
N GLY A 62 10.84 -3.32 -1.96
CA GLY A 62 9.45 -2.84 -1.91
C GLY A 62 9.31 -1.31 -1.98
N HIS A 63 10.32 -0.57 -1.56
CA HIS A 63 10.36 0.90 -1.71
C HIS A 63 10.42 1.32 -3.19
N LEU A 64 11.07 0.53 -4.05
CA LEU A 64 11.07 0.74 -5.50
C LEU A 64 9.72 0.36 -6.12
N ASP A 65 9.11 -0.73 -5.66
CA ASP A 65 7.72 -1.06 -6.05
C ASP A 65 6.76 0.09 -5.69
N GLN A 66 6.91 0.68 -4.49
CA GLN A 66 6.13 1.81 -4.03
C GLN A 66 6.35 3.04 -4.90
N GLN A 67 7.60 3.35 -5.26
CA GLN A 67 7.93 4.44 -6.17
C GLN A 67 7.26 4.24 -7.53
N CYS A 68 7.35 3.04 -8.13
CA CYS A 68 6.67 2.73 -9.39
C CYS A 68 5.15 2.93 -9.30
N ALA A 69 4.53 2.51 -8.20
CA ALA A 69 3.09 2.70 -7.98
C ALA A 69 2.73 4.20 -7.91
N LEU A 70 3.49 4.99 -7.15
CA LEU A 70 3.28 6.44 -7.04
C LEU A 70 3.44 7.15 -8.39
N THR A 71 4.51 6.86 -9.13
CA THR A 71 4.74 7.42 -10.48
C THR A 71 3.61 7.05 -11.45
N ALA A 72 3.06 5.83 -11.36
CA ALA A 72 1.93 5.43 -12.19
C ALA A 72 0.66 6.25 -11.85
N LEU A 73 0.37 6.46 -10.56
CA LEU A 73 -0.77 7.29 -10.14
C LEU A 73 -0.60 8.75 -10.54
N GLU A 74 0.60 9.31 -10.38
CA GLU A 74 0.90 10.68 -10.84
C GLU A 74 0.56 10.82 -12.32
N LYS A 75 1.00 9.90 -13.19
CA LYS A 75 0.74 9.97 -14.63
C LYS A 75 -0.74 9.89 -15.03
N VAL A 76 -1.60 9.27 -14.21
CA VAL A 76 -3.01 9.00 -14.56
C VAL A 76 -3.97 9.95 -13.84
N LEU A 77 -3.63 10.41 -12.64
CA LEU A 77 -4.50 11.24 -11.80
C LEU A 77 -4.20 12.75 -11.88
N THR A 78 -3.09 13.18 -12.48
CA THR A 78 -2.76 14.62 -12.67
C THR A 78 -3.29 15.21 -13.98
N LYS A 79 -4.47 14.78 -14.44
CA LYS A 79 -5.18 15.41 -15.55
C LYS A 79 -6.36 16.24 -15.07
#